data_AF-A0A1Y6KHZ4-F1
#
_entry.id   AF-A0A1Y6KHZ4-F1
#
_cell.length_a   1.000
_cell.length_b   1.000
_cell.length_c   1.000
_cell.angle_alpha   90.00
_cell.angle_beta   90.00
_cell.angle_gamma   90.00
#
_symmetry.space_group_name_H-M   'P 1'
#
loop_
_entity.id
_entity.type
_entity.pdbx_description
1 polymer ?
#
loop_
_entity_poly.entity_id
_entity_poly.type
_entity_poly.pdbx_seq_one_letter_code
_entity_poly.pdbx_strand_id
1 'polypeptide(L)'
;MEELNGKMLACQILVTGLIARVANEQRDPLRFLTDFRDEIRAVVNGVRIAGVDNSDRVRAVAVQTVDELFSLMKPPSSDEPAGPAS
;
A
#
# COMPACT_ATOMS: atom_id res chain seq x y z
N MET A 1 -9.82 -19.21 11.97
CA MET A 1 -10.07 -18.21 10.91
C MET A 1 -9.63 -16.81 11.35
N GLU A 2 -9.98 -16.34 12.55
CA GLU A 2 -9.55 -15.02 13.06
C GLU A 2 -8.03 -14.85 13.17
N GLU A 3 -7.29 -15.86 13.64
CA GLU A 3 -5.83 -15.77 13.76
C GLU A 3 -5.12 -15.62 12.40
N LEU A 4 -5.60 -16.31 11.37
CA LEU A 4 -5.07 -16.21 10.01
C LEU A 4 -5.38 -14.84 9.40
N ASN A 5 -6.61 -14.35 9.58
CA ASN A 5 -6.99 -12.99 9.16
C ASN A 5 -6.19 -11.92 9.92
N GLY A 6 -5.92 -12.11 11.21
CA GLY A 6 -5.09 -11.21 12.02
C GLY A 6 -3.63 -11.18 11.57
N LYS A 7 -3.04 -12.34 11.24
CA LYS A 7 -1.68 -12.43 10.68
C LYS A 7 -1.58 -11.76 9.31
N MET A 8 -2.59 -11.92 8.45
CA MET A 8 -2.68 -11.25 7.16
C MET A 8 -2.74 -9.72 7.30
N LEU A 9 -3.58 -9.22 8.22
CA LEU A 9 -3.69 -7.79 8.49
C LEU A 9 -2.39 -7.21 9.04
N ALA A 10 -1.74 -7.89 9.98
CA ALA A 10 -0.45 -7.47 10.51
C ALA A 10 0.63 -7.39 9.41
N CYS A 11 0.64 -8.35 8.48
CA CYS A 11 1.53 -8.34 7.33
C CYS A 11 1.26 -7.14 6.41
N GLN A 12 -0.01 -6.85 6.09
CA GLN A 12 -0.40 -5.69 5.29
C GLN A 12 0.06 -4.37 5.91
N ILE A 13 -0.10 -4.22 7.24
CA ILE A 13 0.36 -3.03 7.98
C ILE A 13 1.89 -2.91 7.92
N LEU A 14 2.62 -4.01 8.17
CA LEU A 14 4.08 -4.02 8.14
C LEU A 14 4.64 -3.66 6.76
N VAL A 15 4.08 -4.27 5.70
CA VAL A 15 4.48 -3.97 4.31
C VAL A 15 4.16 -2.53 3.96
N THR A 16 3.00 -2.01 4.37
CA THR A 16 2.63 -0.59 4.15
C THR A 16 3.62 0.35 4.83
N GLY A 17 4.00 0.06 6.09
CA GLY A 17 5.01 0.83 6.81
C GLY A 17 6.40 0.79 6.15
N LEU A 18 6.81 -0.37 5.61
CA LEU A 18 8.06 -0.51 4.86
C LEU A 18 8.06 0.33 3.57
N ILE A 19 6.97 0.30 2.82
CA ILE A 19 6.81 1.11 1.59
C ILE A 19 6.92 2.59 1.92
N ALA A 20 6.23 3.06 2.96
CA ALA A 20 6.29 4.45 3.40
C ALA A 20 7.73 4.86 3.79
N ARG A 21 8.46 4.00 4.51
CA ARG A 21 9.86 4.25 4.87
C ARG A 21 10.74 4.39 3.62
N VAL A 22 10.64 3.44 2.68
CA VAL A 22 11.44 3.47 1.45
C VAL A 22 11.10 4.69 0.59
N ALA A 23 9.81 5.06 0.50
CA ALA A 23 9.35 6.24 -0.22
C ALA A 23 10.00 7.52 0.34
N ASN A 24 10.07 7.65 1.66
CA ASN A 24 10.70 8.81 2.32
C ASN A 24 12.21 8.92 2.06
N GLU A 25 12.87 7.83 1.68
CA GLU A 25 14.29 7.83 1.28
C GLU A 25 14.49 8.17 -0.21
N GLN A 26 13.41 8.27 -1.00
CA GLN A 26 13.48 8.64 -2.41
C GLN A 26 13.56 10.15 -2.62
N ARG A 27 14.20 10.56 -3.71
CA ARG A 27 14.27 11.97 -4.13
C ARG A 27 12.89 12.55 -4.47
N ASP A 28 11.98 11.73 -4.96
CA ASP A 28 10.59 12.08 -5.26
C ASP A 28 9.64 11.00 -4.70
N PRO A 29 9.24 11.11 -3.42
CA PRO A 29 8.43 10.10 -2.74
C PRO A 29 7.04 9.91 -3.37
N LEU A 30 6.42 10.98 -3.86
CA LEU A 30 5.06 10.93 -4.42
C LEU A 30 5.04 10.22 -5.77
N ARG A 31 6.04 10.50 -6.61
CA ARG A 31 6.22 9.77 -7.86
C ARG A 31 6.51 8.29 -7.60
N PHE A 32 7.42 7.99 -6.66
CA PHE A 32 7.71 6.61 -6.28
C PHE A 32 6.45 5.85 -5.85
N LEU A 33 5.63 6.42 -4.96
CA LEU A 33 4.39 5.78 -4.50
C LEU A 33 3.40 5.56 -5.64
N THR A 34 3.32 6.50 -6.59
CA THR A 34 2.43 6.39 -7.75
C THR A 34 2.89 5.26 -8.68
N ASP A 35 4.16 5.28 -9.09
CA ASP A 35 4.76 4.28 -9.97
C ASP A 35 4.66 2.87 -9.32
N PHE A 36 5.02 2.77 -8.04
CA PHE A 36 4.99 1.51 -7.31
C PHE A 36 3.57 0.95 -7.12
N ARG A 37 2.55 1.81 -6.92
CA ARG A 37 1.14 1.39 -6.90
C ARG A 37 0.73 0.75 -8.22
N ASP A 38 1.11 1.36 -9.34
CA ASP A 38 0.75 0.87 -10.68
C ASP A 38 1.46 -0.45 -11.01
N GLU A 39 2.73 -0.59 -10.61
CA GLU A 39 3.48 -1.85 -10.70
C GLU A 39 2.79 -2.98 -9.91
N ILE A 40 2.44 -2.72 -8.64
CA ILE A 40 1.79 -3.74 -7.79
C ILE A 40 0.40 -4.09 -8.33
N ARG A 41 -0.38 -3.12 -8.83
CA ARG A 41 -1.65 -3.40 -9.52
C ARG A 41 -1.46 -4.32 -10.73
N ALA A 42 -0.43 -4.08 -11.55
CA ALA A 42 -0.12 -4.94 -12.68
C ALA A 42 0.25 -6.36 -12.22
N VAL A 43 1.04 -6.48 -11.14
CA VAL A 43 1.36 -7.78 -10.53
C VAL A 43 0.10 -8.50 -10.06
N VAL A 44 -0.77 -7.83 -9.28
CA VAL A 44 -2.03 -8.41 -8.81
C VAL A 44 -2.89 -8.88 -9.98
N ASN A 45 -2.92 -8.15 -11.10
CA ASN A 45 -3.64 -8.56 -12.30
C ASN A 45 -3.00 -9.75 -13.04
N GLY A 46 -1.68 -9.91 -12.95
CA GLY A 46 -0.94 -11.00 -13.60
C GLY A 46 -0.83 -12.29 -12.77
N VAL A 47 -1.05 -12.24 -11.45
CA VAL A 47 -0.93 -13.44 -10.60
C VAL A 47 -1.99 -14.47 -10.96
N ARG A 48 -1.54 -15.72 -11.15
CA ARG A 48 -2.41 -16.88 -11.38
C ARG A 48 -3.00 -17.34 -10.05
N ILE A 49 -4.29 -17.14 -9.86
CA ILE A 49 -5.04 -17.57 -8.68
C ILE A 49 -5.65 -18.95 -8.99
N ALA A 50 -5.01 -20.01 -8.52
CA ALA A 50 -5.45 -21.39 -8.73
C ALA A 50 -6.21 -21.92 -7.50
N GLY A 51 -7.11 -22.88 -7.72
CA GLY A 51 -7.83 -23.57 -6.64
C GLY A 51 -8.93 -22.74 -5.96
N VAL A 52 -9.42 -21.69 -6.62
CA VAL A 52 -10.50 -20.84 -6.12
C VAL A 52 -11.56 -20.67 -7.20
N ASP A 53 -12.82 -20.96 -6.86
CA ASP A 53 -13.94 -20.93 -7.82
C ASP A 53 -14.22 -19.52 -8.38
N ASN A 54 -13.85 -18.47 -7.65
CA ASN A 54 -14.10 -17.08 -8.04
C ASN A 54 -12.82 -16.23 -7.99
N SER A 55 -11.84 -16.62 -8.82
CA SER A 55 -10.55 -15.94 -8.93
C SER A 55 -10.67 -14.44 -9.29
N ASP A 56 -11.66 -14.05 -10.10
CA ASP A 56 -11.91 -12.66 -10.46
C ASP A 56 -12.32 -11.80 -9.26
N ARG A 57 -13.20 -12.31 -8.39
CA ARG A 57 -13.57 -11.62 -7.16
C ARG A 57 -12.39 -11.48 -6.21
N VAL A 58 -11.56 -12.51 -6.07
CA VAL A 58 -10.35 -12.44 -5.24
C VAL A 58 -9.40 -11.37 -5.76
N ARG A 59 -9.22 -11.31 -7.08
CA ARG A 59 -8.41 -10.28 -7.74
C ARG A 59 -8.97 -8.88 -7.51
N ALA A 60 -10.27 -8.69 -7.65
CA ALA A 60 -10.93 -7.41 -7.41
C ALA A 60 -10.71 -6.91 -5.97
N VAL A 61 -10.86 -7.79 -4.98
CA VAL A 61 -10.57 -7.46 -3.57
C VAL A 61 -9.10 -7.10 -3.38
N ALA A 62 -8.17 -7.86 -3.97
CA ALA A 62 -6.75 -7.57 -3.85
C ALA A 62 -6.38 -6.20 -4.45
N VAL A 63 -6.92 -5.84 -5.62
CA VAL A 63 -6.72 -4.51 -6.21
C VAL A 63 -7.29 -3.41 -5.31
N GLN A 64 -8.50 -3.60 -4.78
CA GLN A 64 -9.12 -2.65 -3.88
C GLN A 64 -8.29 -2.45 -2.60
N THR A 65 -7.77 -3.52 -2.01
CA THR A 65 -6.90 -3.42 -0.82
C THR A 65 -5.62 -2.64 -1.11
N VAL A 66 -4.99 -2.86 -2.28
CA VAL A 66 -3.82 -2.07 -2.69
C VAL A 66 -4.20 -0.59 -2.79
N ASP A 67 -5.33 -0.27 -3.40
CA ASP A 67 -5.80 1.10 -3.53
C ASP A 67 -6.07 1.78 -2.19
N GLU A 68 -6.72 1.07 -1.27
CA GLU A 68 -6.99 1.55 0.08
C GLU A 68 -5.68 1.83 0.83
N LEU A 69 -4.71 0.91 0.82
CA LEU A 69 -3.43 1.09 1.51
C LEU A 69 -2.66 2.32 1.00
N PHE A 70 -2.62 2.52 -0.32
CA PHE A 70 -1.94 3.69 -0.90
C PHE A 70 -2.70 4.99 -0.68
N SER A 71 -4.03 4.96 -0.64
CA SER A 71 -4.83 6.15 -0.33
C SER A 71 -4.59 6.68 1.09
N LEU A 72 -4.20 5.80 2.02
CA LEU A 72 -3.88 6.14 3.40
C LEU A 72 -2.47 6.73 3.58
N MET A 73 -1.58 6.55 2.61
CA MET A 73 -0.25 7.15 2.61
C MET A 73 -0.37 8.62 2.16
N LYS A 74 -0.63 9.52 3.13
CA LYS A 74 -0.53 10.97 2.88
C LYS A 74 0.90 11.33 2.48
N PRO A 75 1.09 12.36 1.64
CA PRO A 75 2.40 13.03 1.54
C PRO A 75 2.90 13.31 2.95
N PRO A 76 4.20 13.14 3.26
CA PRO A 76 4.74 13.66 4.50
C PRO A 76 4.34 15.14 4.57
N SER A 77 3.68 15.53 5.66
CA SER A 77 3.34 16.93 5.88
C SER A 77 4.63 17.72 5.67
N SER A 78 4.63 18.62 4.68
CA SER A 78 5.73 19.59 4.56
C SER A 78 5.85 20.25 5.91
N ASP A 79 7.02 20.15 6.53
CA ASP A 79 7.38 20.80 7.79
C ASP A 79 6.59 22.11 7.92
N GLU A 80 5.68 22.16 8.88
CA GLU A 80 5.12 23.43 9.32
C GLU A 80 6.31 24.19 9.93
N PRO A 81 6.79 25.28 9.31
CA PRO A 81 7.92 26.00 9.88
C PRO A 81 7.48 26.47 11.25
N ALA A 82 8.25 26.11 12.27
CA ALA A 82 8.01 26.46 13.68
C ALA A 82 7.40 27.87 13.76
N GLY A 83 6.13 27.92 14.20
CA GLY A 83 5.42 29.17 14.39
C GLY A 83 6.27 30.14 15.22
N PRO A 84 6.21 31.46 14.94
CA PRO A 84 7.15 32.40 15.51
C PRO A 84 7.03 32.36 17.03
N ALA A 85 8.17 32.15 17.70
CA ALA A 85 8.28 32.32 19.14
C ALA A 85 7.77 33.72 19.50
N SER A 86 6.65 33.76 20.24
CA SER A 86 6.12 34.95 20.90
C SER A 86 6.09 34.68 22.40
#